data_AF-A0A382EY57-F1
#
_entry.id   AF-A0A382EY57-F1
#
_cell.length_a   1.000
_cell.length_b   1.000
_cell.length_c   1.000
_cell.angle_alpha   90.00
_cell.angle_beta   90.00
_cell.angle_gamma   90.00
#
_symmetry.space_group_name_H-M   'P 1'
#
loop_
_entity.id
_entity.type
_entity.pdbx_description
1 polymer ?
#
loop_
_entity_poly.entity_id
_entity_poly.type
_entity_poly.pdbx_seq_one_letter_code
_entity_poly.pdbx_strand_id
1 'polypeptide(L)'
;MQTFLEYVNVKKYNKEWQFASDGFMPLSPSILKKFEKEVKGVYHVTDIKGLQKLARLQGKRVDIATFTKGSRGLSGGLLTTAEVLVTLNGKSSVEFEQDVATKVDRNGIRWLSSHGGVSAKVNGIVYQFGREILPKVIDKFKIPSKKNSQMAIDVHNWVHEKDGKTKQKFLRYFHKEAKKLINQKLIDKINKAISWMEFANINHNEILLHNFKIVNSKLIRSSDPDKAEKMWKKAEEAGMTKFDVIDQADVEKL
;
A
#
# COMPACT_ATOMS: atom_id res chain seq x y z
N MET A 1 -15.67 -12.80 1.03
CA MET A 1 -15.24 -13.01 2.44
C MET A 1 -13.73 -13.23 2.36
N GLN A 2 -12.89 -12.47 3.08
CA GLN A 2 -11.47 -12.84 3.14
C GLN A 2 -11.40 -14.30 3.58
N THR A 3 -10.52 -15.12 3.00
CA THR A 3 -10.31 -16.44 3.59
C THR A 3 -9.92 -16.17 5.05
N PHE A 4 -10.58 -16.86 5.97
CA PHE A 4 -10.37 -16.66 7.40
C PHE A 4 -8.86 -16.73 7.72
N LEU A 5 -8.12 -17.56 6.99
CA LEU A 5 -6.65 -17.69 7.02
C LEU A 5 -5.85 -16.44 6.60
N GLU A 6 -6.21 -15.72 5.54
CA GLU A 6 -5.50 -14.48 5.14
C GLU A 6 -5.76 -13.33 6.10
N TYR A 7 -6.99 -13.19 6.58
CA TYR A 7 -7.33 -12.19 7.61
C TYR A 7 -6.65 -12.51 8.95
N VAL A 8 -6.56 -13.80 9.31
CA VAL A 8 -5.83 -14.27 10.50
C VAL A 8 -4.32 -14.07 10.33
N ASN A 9 -3.75 -14.32 9.15
CA ASN A 9 -2.32 -14.11 8.88
C ASN A 9 -1.94 -12.62 8.93
N VAL A 10 -2.71 -11.73 8.28
CA VAL A 10 -2.44 -10.29 8.33
C VAL A 10 -2.71 -9.71 9.73
N LYS A 11 -3.56 -10.32 10.57
CA LYS A 11 -3.70 -9.94 11.99
C LYS A 11 -2.57 -10.44 12.88
N LYS A 12 -1.96 -11.57 12.52
CA LYS A 12 -0.83 -12.20 13.24
C LYS A 12 0.49 -11.50 12.93
N TYR A 13 0.66 -11.04 11.68
CA TYR A 13 1.82 -10.31 11.15
C TYR A 13 1.47 -8.83 10.90
N ASN A 14 2.41 -7.97 10.47
CA ASN A 14 2.16 -6.56 10.09
C ASN A 14 1.33 -5.73 11.09
N LYS A 15 1.69 -5.79 12.38
CA LYS A 15 0.98 -5.01 13.40
C LYS A 15 1.33 -3.53 13.21
N GLU A 16 0.33 -2.65 13.21
CA GLU A 16 0.53 -1.21 12.97
C GLU A 16 1.55 -0.58 13.92
N TRP A 17 1.62 -1.08 15.16
CA TRP A 17 2.57 -0.59 16.15
C TRP A 17 4.01 -1.02 15.88
N GLN A 18 4.23 -2.12 15.15
CA GLN A 18 5.55 -2.53 14.70
C GLN A 18 6.06 -1.56 13.63
N PHE A 19 5.21 -1.22 12.65
CA PHE A 19 5.58 -0.25 11.62
C PHE A 19 5.90 1.13 12.23
N ALA A 20 5.09 1.58 13.19
CA ALA A 20 5.38 2.80 13.92
C ALA A 20 6.66 2.72 14.76
N SER A 21 6.97 1.60 15.42
CA SER A 21 8.23 1.44 16.17
C SER A 21 9.45 1.41 15.26
N ASP A 22 9.29 0.86 14.06
CA ASP A 22 10.33 0.82 13.03
C ASP A 22 10.54 2.19 12.35
N GLY A 23 9.74 3.19 12.71
CA GLY A 23 9.83 4.55 12.16
C GLY A 23 9.28 4.70 10.75
N PHE A 24 8.43 3.77 10.29
CA PHE A 24 7.83 3.81 8.96
C PHE A 24 6.90 5.01 8.81
N MET A 25 6.75 5.48 7.57
CA MET A 25 5.91 6.65 7.28
C MET A 25 4.47 6.21 6.99
N PRO A 26 3.48 6.59 7.82
CA PRO A 26 2.08 6.22 7.60
C PRO A 26 1.47 7.05 6.47
N LEU A 27 0.87 6.37 5.51
CA LEU A 27 0.13 6.93 4.39
C LEU A 27 -1.37 6.81 4.63
N SER A 28 -1.84 7.11 5.84
CA SER A 28 -3.26 7.06 6.15
C SER A 28 -4.02 8.22 5.50
N PRO A 29 -5.25 8.01 4.97
CA PRO A 29 -6.07 9.08 4.41
C PRO A 29 -6.29 10.26 5.37
N SER A 30 -6.33 10.03 6.69
CA SER A 30 -6.54 11.12 7.66
C SER A 30 -5.33 12.03 7.83
N ILE A 31 -4.13 11.51 7.54
CA ILE A 31 -2.88 12.27 7.51
C ILE A 31 -2.74 12.99 6.17
N LEU A 32 -3.10 12.29 5.09
CA LEU A 32 -2.94 12.74 3.71
C LEU A 32 -4.10 13.62 3.19
N LYS A 33 -5.12 13.89 4.00
CA LYS A 33 -6.34 14.63 3.61
C LYS A 33 -6.11 15.91 2.79
N LYS A 34 -5.01 16.63 3.04
CA LYS A 34 -4.68 17.88 2.33
C LYS A 34 -4.18 17.68 0.88
N PHE A 35 -3.80 16.46 0.52
CA PHE A 35 -3.35 16.09 -0.82
C PHE A 35 -4.48 15.46 -1.65
N GLU A 36 -5.67 15.31 -1.05
CA GLU A 36 -6.80 14.66 -1.72
C GLU A 36 -7.21 15.41 -2.99
N LYS A 37 -7.29 14.66 -4.09
CA LYS A 37 -7.88 15.12 -5.35
C LYS A 37 -8.73 14.01 -5.96
N GLU A 38 -9.73 14.42 -6.73
CA GLU A 38 -10.53 13.49 -7.53
C GLU A 38 -9.69 12.95 -8.68
N VAL A 39 -9.73 11.63 -8.88
CA VAL A 39 -9.07 10.93 -9.97
C VAL A 39 -10.05 9.97 -10.64
N LYS A 40 -9.92 9.84 -11.96
CA LYS A 40 -10.80 9.00 -12.79
C LYS A 40 -9.96 8.08 -13.66
N GLY A 41 -10.51 6.91 -13.96
CA GLY A 41 -9.87 5.95 -14.86
C GLY A 41 -8.58 5.37 -14.30
N VAL A 42 -8.50 5.17 -12.98
CA VAL A 42 -7.35 4.49 -12.38
C VAL A 42 -7.59 2.99 -12.33
N TYR A 43 -6.53 2.21 -12.44
CA TYR A 43 -6.57 0.77 -12.55
C TYR A 43 -6.13 0.09 -11.26
N HIS A 44 -6.74 -1.05 -10.97
CA HIS A 44 -6.32 -1.96 -9.92
C HIS A 44 -6.34 -3.39 -10.46
N VAL A 45 -5.34 -4.17 -10.10
CA VAL A 45 -5.20 -5.57 -10.49
C VAL A 45 -5.44 -6.44 -9.27
N THR A 46 -6.32 -7.44 -9.40
CA THR A 46 -6.71 -8.32 -8.31
C THR A 46 -7.20 -9.69 -8.83
N ASP A 47 -7.45 -10.63 -7.92
CA ASP A 47 -8.21 -11.86 -8.20
C ASP A 47 -9.74 -11.65 -8.06
N ILE A 48 -10.52 -12.68 -8.40
CA ILE A 48 -11.99 -12.63 -8.30
C ILE A 48 -12.46 -12.36 -6.85
N LYS A 49 -11.78 -12.93 -5.84
CA LYS A 49 -12.13 -12.71 -4.42
C LYS A 49 -11.86 -11.26 -4.01
N GLY A 50 -10.78 -10.66 -4.49
CA GLY A 50 -10.44 -9.28 -4.26
C GLY A 50 -11.38 -8.33 -4.98
N LEU A 51 -11.90 -8.66 -6.17
CA LEU A 51 -13.01 -7.90 -6.79
C LEU A 51 -14.24 -7.84 -5.87
N GLN A 52 -14.65 -8.98 -5.29
CA GLN A 52 -15.75 -9.01 -4.31
C GLN A 52 -15.45 -8.18 -3.06
N LYS A 53 -14.19 -8.12 -2.65
CA LYS A 53 -13.74 -7.27 -1.53
C LYS A 53 -13.82 -5.78 -1.92
N LEU A 54 -13.36 -5.41 -3.10
CA LEU A 54 -13.44 -4.04 -3.63
C LEU A 54 -14.89 -3.56 -3.68
N ALA A 55 -15.81 -4.39 -4.16
CA ALA A 55 -17.24 -4.07 -4.19
C ALA A 55 -17.77 -3.67 -2.79
N ARG A 56 -17.29 -4.32 -1.73
CA ARG A 56 -17.64 -4.01 -0.32
C ARG A 56 -16.90 -2.81 0.26
N LEU A 57 -15.84 -2.35 -0.39
CA LEU A 57 -15.01 -1.21 0.03
C LEU A 57 -15.39 0.09 -0.69
N GLN A 58 -16.22 0.04 -1.73
CA GLN A 58 -16.72 1.24 -2.42
C GLN A 58 -17.30 2.25 -1.42
N GLY A 59 -16.97 3.53 -1.63
CA GLY A 59 -17.38 4.64 -0.75
C GLY A 59 -16.70 4.68 0.64
N LYS A 60 -15.83 3.72 0.99
CA LYS A 60 -15.09 3.72 2.27
C LYS A 60 -13.79 4.52 2.15
N ARG A 61 -13.38 5.12 3.27
CA ARG A 61 -12.09 5.83 3.40
C ARG A 61 -10.96 4.87 3.76
N VAL A 62 -10.73 3.89 2.88
CA VAL A 62 -9.64 2.90 2.97
C VAL A 62 -8.87 2.95 1.66
N ASP A 63 -7.56 3.16 1.74
CA ASP A 63 -6.70 3.23 0.56
C ASP A 63 -6.42 1.84 -0.02
N ILE A 64 -6.55 1.74 -1.33
CA ILE A 64 -6.02 0.64 -2.14
C ILE A 64 -4.94 1.20 -3.08
N ALA A 65 -3.93 0.38 -3.39
CA ALA A 65 -2.93 0.77 -4.38
C ALA A 65 -3.54 0.60 -5.77
N THR A 66 -3.45 1.64 -6.58
CA THR A 66 -3.93 1.72 -7.95
C THR A 66 -2.85 2.33 -8.82
N PHE A 67 -3.04 2.34 -10.13
CA PHE A 67 -2.09 2.90 -11.08
C PHE A 67 -2.82 3.51 -12.27
N THR A 68 -2.16 4.40 -13.01
CA THR A 68 -2.67 4.92 -14.30
C THR A 68 -1.78 4.51 -15.46
N LYS A 69 -0.56 4.04 -15.19
CA LYS A 69 0.41 3.59 -16.18
C LYS A 69 0.75 2.14 -15.88
N GLY A 70 0.56 1.25 -16.85
CA GLY A 70 0.98 -0.13 -16.79
C GLY A 70 2.50 -0.28 -16.79
N SER A 71 2.99 -1.49 -16.51
CA SER A 71 4.40 -1.83 -16.70
C SER A 71 4.62 -3.34 -16.79
N ARG A 72 5.80 -3.76 -17.25
CA ARG A 72 6.23 -5.18 -17.17
C ARG A 72 6.38 -5.69 -15.73
N GLY A 73 6.52 -4.80 -14.74
CA GLY A 73 6.52 -5.21 -13.33
C GLY A 73 5.15 -5.71 -12.89
N LEU A 74 4.07 -5.15 -13.46
CA LEU A 74 2.73 -5.68 -13.24
C LEU A 74 2.62 -7.10 -13.80
N SER A 75 3.22 -7.43 -14.94
CA SER A 75 3.15 -8.79 -15.46
C SER A 75 3.78 -9.83 -14.53
N GLY A 76 4.91 -9.53 -13.88
CA GLY A 76 5.47 -10.40 -12.83
C GLY A 76 4.46 -10.78 -11.73
N GLY A 77 3.65 -9.81 -11.27
CA GLY A 77 2.58 -10.02 -10.28
C GLY A 77 1.32 -10.66 -10.86
N LEU A 78 0.90 -10.23 -12.07
CA LEU A 78 -0.20 -10.79 -12.87
C LEU A 78 -0.01 -12.29 -13.11
N LEU A 79 1.24 -12.71 -13.34
CA LEU A 79 1.62 -14.09 -13.59
C LEU A 79 1.41 -15.03 -12.39
N THR A 80 1.11 -14.54 -11.18
CA THR A 80 0.95 -15.40 -10.00
C THR A 80 -0.50 -15.64 -9.61
N THR A 81 -1.31 -14.58 -9.49
CA THR A 81 -2.62 -14.66 -8.84
C THR A 81 -3.69 -13.72 -9.39
N ALA A 82 -3.34 -12.79 -10.27
CA ALA A 82 -4.28 -11.75 -10.68
C ALA A 82 -5.01 -12.11 -11.97
N GLU A 83 -6.32 -11.86 -11.94
CA GLU A 83 -7.30 -12.38 -12.90
C GLU A 83 -8.24 -11.29 -13.39
N VAL A 84 -8.27 -10.14 -12.71
CA VAL A 84 -9.23 -9.07 -12.94
C VAL A 84 -8.51 -7.72 -12.95
N LEU A 85 -8.70 -6.97 -14.03
CA LEU A 85 -8.39 -5.55 -14.11
C LEU A 85 -9.65 -4.76 -13.76
N VAL A 86 -9.57 -3.89 -12.75
CA VAL A 86 -10.68 -3.07 -12.28
C VAL A 86 -10.38 -1.61 -12.59
N THR A 87 -11.31 -0.93 -13.27
CA THR A 87 -11.24 0.52 -13.49
C THR A 87 -12.06 1.23 -12.41
N LEU A 88 -11.47 2.24 -11.79
CA LEU A 88 -11.99 2.91 -10.60
C LEU A 88 -11.97 4.43 -10.78
N ASN A 89 -12.96 5.10 -10.18
CA ASN A 89 -12.97 6.54 -9.96
C ASN A 89 -13.05 6.80 -8.46
N GLY A 90 -12.33 7.78 -7.93
CA GLY A 90 -12.35 8.08 -6.50
C GLY A 90 -11.43 9.23 -6.12
N LYS A 91 -10.99 9.24 -4.87
CA LYS A 91 -10.08 10.25 -4.34
C LYS A 91 -8.70 9.66 -4.11
N SER A 92 -7.65 10.30 -4.64
CA SER A 92 -6.28 9.91 -4.36
C SER A 92 -5.84 10.49 -3.02
N SER A 93 -5.34 9.67 -2.09
CA SER A 93 -4.66 10.15 -0.88
C SER A 93 -3.26 10.71 -1.21
N VAL A 94 -2.54 10.05 -2.12
CA VAL A 94 -1.20 10.45 -2.58
C VAL A 94 -0.91 9.73 -3.89
N GLU A 95 -0.06 10.34 -4.71
CA GLU A 95 0.43 9.77 -5.97
C GLU A 95 1.95 9.75 -5.98
N PHE A 96 2.49 8.61 -6.38
CA PHE A 96 3.91 8.38 -6.57
C PHE A 96 4.20 8.12 -8.05
N GLU A 97 5.31 8.67 -8.54
CA GLU A 97 5.71 8.55 -9.97
C GLU A 97 6.07 7.12 -10.37
N GLN A 98 6.43 6.25 -9.41
CA GLN A 98 6.60 4.82 -9.61
C GLN A 98 6.08 4.04 -8.38
N ASP A 99 6.05 2.72 -8.44
CA ASP A 99 5.66 1.83 -7.34
C ASP A 99 6.62 2.03 -6.17
N VAL A 100 6.05 2.34 -5.01
CA VAL A 100 6.78 2.53 -3.76
C VAL A 100 6.52 1.42 -2.76
N ALA A 101 6.01 0.28 -3.24
CA ALA A 101 5.86 -0.97 -2.52
C ALA A 101 5.28 -0.77 -1.11
N THR A 102 4.21 0.03 -1.02
CA THR A 102 3.62 0.38 0.27
C THR A 102 3.18 -0.89 1.03
N LYS A 103 3.48 -0.95 2.32
CA LYS A 103 3.11 -2.08 3.18
C LYS A 103 1.77 -1.83 3.85
N VAL A 104 0.87 -2.81 3.80
CA VAL A 104 -0.44 -2.73 4.45
C VAL A 104 -0.36 -3.35 5.84
N ASP A 105 -0.78 -2.59 6.86
CA ASP A 105 -0.91 -3.09 8.23
C ASP A 105 -2.21 -3.86 8.44
N ARG A 106 -2.35 -4.48 9.62
CA ARG A 106 -3.54 -5.27 9.96
C ARG A 106 -4.88 -4.51 9.98
N ASN A 107 -4.84 -3.18 9.98
CA ASN A 107 -6.01 -2.31 9.94
C ASN A 107 -6.25 -1.73 8.53
N GLY A 108 -5.43 -2.08 7.55
CA GLY A 108 -5.55 -1.60 6.17
C GLY A 108 -4.90 -0.25 5.92
N ILE A 109 -4.10 0.29 6.84
CA ILE A 109 -3.31 1.51 6.60
C ILE A 109 -2.05 1.13 5.85
N ARG A 110 -1.68 1.95 4.86
CA ARG A 110 -0.46 1.81 4.08
C ARG A 110 0.70 2.57 4.69
N TRP A 111 1.91 2.03 4.57
CA TRP A 111 3.12 2.57 5.17
C TRP A 111 4.29 2.49 4.18
N LEU A 112 5.11 3.53 4.12
CA LEU A 112 6.44 3.43 3.48
C LEU A 112 7.45 2.87 4.47
N SER A 113 8.19 1.88 4.01
CA SER A 113 9.25 1.21 4.75
C SER A 113 10.57 1.96 4.60
N SER A 114 11.37 2.02 5.65
CA SER A 114 12.77 2.47 5.57
C SER A 114 13.72 1.36 5.09
N HIS A 115 13.23 0.14 4.87
CA HIS A 115 14.02 -1.02 4.47
C HIS A 115 13.23 -1.88 3.45
N GLY A 116 12.93 -1.31 2.28
CA GLY A 116 12.14 -1.96 1.23
C GLY A 116 12.84 -2.05 -0.13
N GLY A 117 12.21 -2.76 -1.07
CA GLY A 117 12.71 -2.96 -2.44
C GLY A 117 12.50 -1.79 -3.39
N VAL A 118 12.07 -0.62 -2.89
CA VAL A 118 11.79 0.57 -3.73
C VAL A 118 13.09 1.20 -4.21
N SER A 119 13.82 1.87 -3.31
CA SER A 119 15.07 2.56 -3.61
C SER A 119 15.80 2.86 -2.32
N ALA A 120 17.13 2.71 -2.31
CA ALA A 120 17.97 3.09 -1.17
C ALA A 120 17.77 4.58 -0.78
N LYS A 121 17.50 5.46 -1.76
CA LYS A 121 17.23 6.88 -1.50
C LYS A 121 15.89 7.08 -0.79
N VAL A 122 14.83 6.39 -1.22
CA VAL A 122 13.51 6.44 -0.56
C VAL A 122 13.60 5.88 0.85
N ASN A 123 14.24 4.72 1.00
CA ASN A 123 14.52 4.09 2.28
C ASN A 123 15.25 5.05 3.23
N GLY A 124 16.26 5.77 2.74
CA GLY A 124 16.98 6.80 3.48
C GLY A 124 16.09 7.98 3.91
N ILE A 125 15.18 8.44 3.05
CA ILE A 125 14.21 9.50 3.41
C ILE A 125 13.28 9.03 4.52
N VAL A 126 12.71 7.83 4.40
CA VAL A 126 11.80 7.26 5.41
C VAL A 126 12.56 6.98 6.72
N TYR A 127 13.81 6.53 6.64
CA TYR A 127 14.67 6.38 7.81
C TYR A 127 14.82 7.71 8.56
N GLN A 128 15.16 8.79 7.86
CA GLN A 128 15.28 10.13 8.47
C GLN A 128 13.95 10.62 9.06
N PHE A 129 12.83 10.37 8.39
CA PHE A 129 11.50 10.62 8.95
C PHE A 129 11.31 9.90 10.31
N GLY A 130 11.69 8.62 10.40
CA GLY A 130 11.68 7.87 11.65
C GLY A 130 12.60 8.49 12.72
N ARG A 131 13.80 8.94 12.34
CA ARG A 131 14.76 9.62 13.23
C ARG A 131 14.22 10.91 13.84
N GLU A 132 13.28 11.58 13.18
CA GLU A 132 12.63 12.78 13.71
C GLU A 132 11.49 12.49 14.70
N ILE A 133 10.82 11.34 14.58
CA ILE A 133 9.64 10.99 15.39
C ILE A 133 10.01 10.14 16.61
N LEU A 134 10.86 9.13 16.43
CA LEU A 134 11.16 8.16 17.50
C LEU A 134 11.74 8.81 18.77
N PRO A 135 12.61 9.83 18.73
CA PRO A 135 13.03 10.55 19.95
C PRO A 135 11.85 11.17 20.71
N LYS A 136 10.88 11.74 20.00
CA LYS A 136 9.69 12.36 20.63
C LYS A 136 8.81 11.31 21.31
N VAL A 137 8.67 10.15 20.67
CA VAL A 137 7.98 8.98 21.24
C VAL A 137 8.70 8.53 22.51
N ILE A 138 10.02 8.36 22.46
CA ILE A 138 10.84 7.96 23.61
C ILE A 138 10.64 8.94 24.78
N ASP A 139 10.75 10.24 24.52
CA ASP A 139 10.60 11.28 25.54
C ASP A 139 9.17 11.34 26.10
N LYS A 140 8.15 11.11 25.26
CA LYS A 140 6.72 11.12 25.64
C LYS A 140 6.33 9.93 26.52
N PHE A 141 6.84 8.75 26.20
CA PHE A 141 6.49 7.50 26.89
C PHE A 141 7.54 7.06 27.92
N LYS A 142 8.60 7.85 28.10
CA LYS A 142 9.72 7.56 29.02
C LYS A 142 10.33 6.19 28.74
N ILE A 143 10.55 5.90 27.46
CA ILE A 143 11.10 4.63 27.00
C ILE A 143 12.59 4.59 27.39
N PRO A 144 13.08 3.53 28.06
CA PRO A 144 14.50 3.38 28.34
C PRO A 144 15.23 3.11 27.02
N SER A 145 15.85 4.13 26.44
CA SER A 145 16.55 4.02 25.16
C SER A 145 17.78 4.92 25.15
N LYS A 146 18.86 4.42 24.54
CA LYS A 146 20.05 5.23 24.25
C LYS A 146 19.77 5.98 22.94
N LYS A 147 19.82 7.31 22.94
CA LYS A 147 19.51 8.18 21.77
C LYS A 147 20.52 7.99 20.62
N ASN A 148 20.52 6.84 19.94
CA ASN A 148 21.45 6.47 18.85
C ASN A 148 20.82 5.46 17.87
N SER A 149 21.60 4.64 17.17
CA SER A 149 21.16 3.69 16.13
C SER A 149 20.13 2.65 16.59
N GLN A 150 20.00 2.41 17.91
CA GLN A 150 19.15 1.34 18.45
C GLN A 150 17.71 1.76 18.82
N MET A 151 17.35 3.04 18.66
CA MET A 151 16.06 3.58 19.11
C MET A 151 14.84 2.80 18.61
N ALA A 152 14.83 2.37 17.34
CA ALA A 152 13.70 1.62 16.79
C ALA A 152 13.49 0.29 17.53
N ILE A 153 14.57 -0.40 17.88
CA ILE A 153 14.54 -1.68 18.60
C ILE A 153 14.08 -1.47 20.05
N ASP A 154 14.59 -0.44 20.73
CA ASP A 154 14.17 -0.12 22.10
C ASP A 154 12.67 0.23 22.15
N VAL A 155 12.18 1.04 21.19
CA VAL A 155 10.76 1.37 21.06
C VAL A 155 9.94 0.13 20.74
N HIS A 156 10.42 -0.73 19.84
CA HIS A 156 9.76 -1.98 19.47
C HIS A 156 9.56 -2.88 20.69
N ASN A 157 10.64 -3.18 21.41
CA ASN A 157 10.62 -4.04 22.59
C ASN A 157 9.69 -3.46 23.66
N TRP A 158 9.80 -2.15 23.92
CA TRP A 158 8.94 -1.49 24.89
C TRP A 158 7.46 -1.59 24.52
N VAL A 159 7.08 -1.31 23.26
CA VAL A 159 5.69 -1.37 22.80
C VAL A 159 5.18 -2.82 22.80
N HIS A 160 6.00 -3.78 22.40
CA HIS A 160 5.62 -5.20 22.27
C HIS A 160 4.96 -5.74 23.54
N GLU A 161 5.54 -5.43 24.69
CA GLU A 161 5.11 -5.87 26.02
C GLU A 161 3.85 -5.16 26.54
N LYS A 162 3.39 -4.07 25.91
CA LYS A 162 2.27 -3.28 26.44
C LYS A 162 0.90 -3.85 26.08
N ASP A 163 -0.10 -3.46 26.87
CA ASP A 163 -1.50 -3.76 26.60
C ASP A 163 -2.03 -3.03 25.34
N GLY A 164 -3.22 -3.44 24.87
CA GLY A 164 -3.83 -2.86 23.67
C GLY A 164 -4.11 -1.35 23.81
N LYS A 165 -4.48 -0.90 25.01
CA LYS A 165 -4.79 0.51 25.29
C LYS A 165 -3.54 1.40 25.18
N THR A 166 -2.41 0.93 25.68
CA THR A 166 -1.12 1.65 25.59
C THR A 166 -0.59 1.62 24.17
N LYS A 167 -0.67 0.48 23.45
CA LYS A 167 -0.36 0.40 22.01
C LYS A 167 -1.17 1.41 21.20
N GLN A 168 -2.46 1.56 21.50
CA GLN A 168 -3.31 2.56 20.85
C GLN A 168 -2.88 4.01 21.16
N LYS A 169 -2.52 4.32 22.42
CA LYS A 169 -1.99 5.64 22.80
C LYS A 169 -0.68 5.96 22.08
N PHE A 170 0.22 4.98 21.99
CA PHE A 170 1.48 5.07 21.24
C PHE A 170 1.23 5.41 19.76
N LEU A 171 0.36 4.66 19.09
CA LEU A 171 0.01 4.89 17.69
C LEU A 171 -0.61 6.25 17.44
N ARG A 172 -1.55 6.67 18.29
CA ARG A 172 -2.19 8.00 18.18
C ARG A 172 -1.16 9.12 18.29
N TYR A 173 -0.20 8.98 19.21
CA TYR A 173 0.88 9.95 19.36
C TYR A 173 1.82 9.94 18.14
N PHE A 174 2.22 8.75 17.66
CA PHE A 174 3.04 8.61 16.47
C PHE A 174 2.37 9.26 15.24
N HIS A 175 1.10 8.94 14.96
CA HIS A 175 0.34 9.55 13.86
C HIS A 175 0.20 11.07 14.00
N LYS A 176 0.06 11.58 15.23
CA LYS A 176 0.01 13.02 15.49
C LYS A 176 1.32 13.71 15.10
N GLU A 177 2.47 13.13 15.46
CA GLU A 177 3.77 13.69 15.07
C GLU A 177 4.05 13.49 13.58
N ALA A 178 3.71 12.34 13.01
CA ALA A 178 3.81 12.06 11.58
C ALA A 178 3.06 13.09 10.73
N LYS A 179 1.84 13.47 11.13
CA LYS A 179 1.02 14.45 10.42
C LYS A 179 1.69 15.83 10.31
N LYS A 180 2.58 16.20 11.23
CA LYS A 180 3.31 17.47 11.19
C LYS A 180 4.43 17.44 10.14
N LEU A 181 5.06 16.28 9.97
CA LEU A 181 6.21 16.11 9.07
C LEU A 181 5.78 15.80 7.63
N ILE A 182 4.67 15.08 7.44
CA ILE A 182 4.17 14.73 6.11
C ILE A 182 3.57 15.97 5.45
N ASN A 183 4.30 16.52 4.48
CA ASN A 183 3.96 17.72 3.71
C ASN A 183 4.35 17.55 2.23
N GLN A 184 3.95 18.50 1.38
CA GLN A 184 4.20 18.41 -0.07
C GLN A 184 5.69 18.29 -0.38
N LYS A 185 6.56 19.05 0.30
CA LYS A 185 8.01 18.99 0.12
C LYS A 185 8.58 17.59 0.37
N LEU A 186 8.06 16.87 1.38
CA LEU A 186 8.47 15.49 1.65
C LEU A 186 8.01 14.52 0.55
N ILE A 187 6.76 14.64 0.09
CA ILE A 187 6.24 13.83 -1.01
C ILE A 187 7.03 14.09 -2.30
N ASP A 188 7.30 15.35 -2.64
CA ASP A 188 8.11 15.73 -3.80
C ASP A 188 9.54 15.18 -3.70
N LYS A 189 10.12 15.19 -2.50
CA LYS A 189 11.45 14.60 -2.25
C LYS A 189 11.45 13.10 -2.50
N ILE A 190 10.39 12.40 -2.09
CA ILE A 190 10.21 10.96 -2.34
C ILE A 190 10.08 10.71 -3.85
N ASN A 191 9.19 11.43 -4.55
CA ASN A 191 9.02 11.31 -6.00
C ASN A 191 10.31 11.55 -6.77
N LYS A 192 11.05 12.61 -6.41
CA LYS A 192 12.37 12.87 -6.98
C LYS A 192 13.36 11.75 -6.69
N ALA A 193 13.32 11.11 -5.52
CA ALA A 193 14.22 10.02 -5.18
C ALA A 193 13.94 8.74 -5.99
N ILE A 194 12.69 8.54 -6.39
CA ILE A 194 12.23 7.38 -7.17
C ILE A 194 12.49 7.60 -8.67
N SER A 195 12.34 8.83 -9.18
CA SER A 195 12.55 9.13 -10.61
C SER A 195 13.98 8.86 -11.10
N TRP A 196 14.96 8.73 -10.20
CA TRP A 196 16.34 8.33 -10.55
C TRP A 196 16.51 6.83 -10.80
N MET A 197 15.46 6.02 -10.67
CA MET A 197 15.54 4.59 -10.98
C MET A 197 15.58 4.38 -12.49
N GLU A 198 16.65 3.77 -12.99
CA GLU A 198 16.94 3.51 -14.42
C GLU A 198 15.99 2.51 -15.10
N PHE A 199 14.89 2.15 -14.44
CA PHE A 199 14.01 1.05 -14.82
C PHE A 199 12.58 1.51 -15.15
N ALA A 200 12.43 2.64 -15.83
CA ALA A 200 11.12 3.21 -16.18
C ALA A 200 10.17 2.22 -16.91
N ASN A 201 10.71 1.26 -17.67
CA ASN A 201 9.90 0.30 -18.44
C ASN A 201 9.39 -0.92 -17.65
N ILE A 202 9.87 -1.13 -16.42
CA ILE A 202 9.40 -2.23 -15.55
C ILE A 202 8.59 -1.71 -14.36
N ASN A 203 8.51 -0.40 -14.13
CA ASN A 203 7.84 0.15 -12.97
C ASN A 203 6.56 0.91 -13.36
N HIS A 204 5.45 0.59 -12.69
CA HIS A 204 4.17 1.30 -12.84
C HIS A 204 4.12 2.43 -11.81
N ASN A 205 3.21 3.40 -11.94
CA ASN A 205 3.02 4.41 -10.90
C ASN A 205 2.11 3.88 -9.77
N GLU A 206 2.24 4.41 -8.55
CA GLU A 206 1.36 4.02 -7.44
C GLU A 206 0.50 5.22 -6.98
N ILE A 207 -0.82 5.04 -7.05
CA ILE A 207 -1.83 5.97 -6.58
C ILE A 207 -2.59 5.29 -5.45
N LEU A 208 -2.58 5.89 -4.26
CA LEU A 208 -3.41 5.41 -3.16
C LEU A 208 -4.81 5.97 -3.31
N LEU A 209 -5.77 5.11 -3.63
CA LEU A 209 -7.16 5.50 -3.91
C LEU A 209 -8.10 5.10 -2.78
N HIS A 210 -8.96 6.01 -2.34
CA HIS A 210 -10.06 5.74 -1.42
C HIS A 210 -11.39 6.34 -1.93
N ASN A 211 -12.47 6.04 -1.21
CA ASN A 211 -13.82 6.53 -1.53
C ASN A 211 -14.19 6.30 -3.01
N PHE A 212 -13.81 5.13 -3.53
CA PHE A 212 -13.89 4.84 -4.95
C PHE A 212 -15.22 4.20 -5.33
N LYS A 213 -15.49 4.21 -6.64
CA LYS A 213 -16.51 3.43 -7.33
C LYS A 213 -15.86 2.61 -8.44
N ILE A 214 -16.31 1.38 -8.60
CA ILE A 214 -15.98 0.50 -9.73
C ILE A 214 -16.75 1.01 -10.95
N VAL A 215 -16.01 1.29 -12.02
CA VAL A 215 -16.54 1.78 -13.29
C VAL A 215 -16.60 0.65 -14.30
N ASN A 216 -15.56 -0.19 -14.34
CA ASN A 216 -15.48 -1.32 -15.24
C ASN A 216 -14.63 -2.44 -14.60
N SER A 217 -14.78 -3.65 -15.11
CA SER A 217 -13.95 -4.80 -14.73
C SER A 217 -13.77 -5.71 -15.95
N LYS A 218 -12.53 -6.13 -16.19
CA LYS A 218 -12.15 -7.05 -17.27
C LYS A 218 -11.42 -8.25 -16.71
N LEU A 219 -11.63 -9.43 -17.30
CA LEU A 219 -10.80 -10.60 -17.03
C LEU A 219 -9.44 -10.42 -17.71
N ILE A 220 -8.37 -10.76 -17.02
CA ILE A 220 -7.01 -10.68 -17.57
C ILE A 220 -6.64 -12.06 -18.11
N ARG A 221 -6.40 -12.13 -19.41
CA ARG A 221 -5.90 -13.35 -20.06
C ARG A 221 -4.37 -13.35 -20.05
N SER A 222 -3.81 -14.31 -19.32
CA SER A 222 -2.38 -14.58 -19.27
C SER A 222 -1.85 -15.06 -20.62
N SER A 223 -0.60 -14.73 -20.95
CA SER A 223 0.09 -15.30 -22.11
C SER A 223 0.48 -16.77 -21.90
N ASP A 224 0.54 -17.22 -20.64
CA ASP A 224 0.70 -18.62 -20.24
C ASP A 224 -0.65 -19.37 -20.36
N PRO A 225 -0.76 -20.39 -21.24
CA PRO A 225 -2.01 -21.10 -21.51
C PRO A 225 -2.63 -21.75 -20.27
N ASP A 226 -1.82 -22.38 -19.41
CA ASP A 226 -2.32 -23.08 -18.21
C ASP A 226 -2.98 -22.10 -17.23
N LYS A 227 -2.45 -20.88 -17.16
CA LYS A 227 -3.01 -19.82 -16.32
C LYS A 227 -4.25 -19.22 -16.96
N ALA A 228 -4.28 -19.07 -18.28
CA ALA A 228 -5.48 -18.63 -18.98
C ALA A 228 -6.64 -19.61 -18.75
N GLU A 229 -6.39 -20.93 -18.84
CA GLU A 229 -7.39 -21.96 -18.55
C GLU A 229 -7.88 -21.90 -17.09
N LYS A 230 -6.96 -21.78 -16.13
CA LYS A 230 -7.32 -21.61 -14.71
C LYS A 230 -8.17 -20.37 -14.46
N MET A 231 -7.83 -19.25 -15.10
CA MET A 231 -8.62 -18.02 -15.03
C MET A 231 -10.04 -18.26 -15.55
N TRP A 232 -10.18 -18.90 -16.72
CA TRP A 232 -11.49 -19.21 -17.30
C TRP A 232 -12.35 -20.10 -16.41
N LYS A 233 -11.76 -21.16 -15.86
CA LYS A 233 -12.45 -22.05 -14.93
C LYS A 233 -12.97 -21.31 -13.70
N LYS A 234 -12.15 -20.44 -13.10
CA LYS A 234 -12.60 -19.64 -11.95
C LYS A 234 -13.64 -18.58 -12.33
N ALA A 235 -13.53 -17.99 -13.52
CA ALA A 235 -14.52 -17.07 -14.03
C ALA A 235 -15.88 -17.77 -14.26
N GLU A 236 -15.88 -18.99 -14.78
CA GLU A 236 -17.07 -19.83 -14.92
C GLU A 236 -17.70 -20.16 -13.57
N GLU A 237 -16.91 -20.68 -12.63
CA GLU A 237 -17.35 -20.97 -11.25
C GLU A 237 -17.93 -19.72 -10.55
N ALA A 238 -17.43 -18.53 -10.88
CA ALA A 238 -17.89 -17.26 -10.34
C ALA A 238 -19.04 -16.61 -11.13
N GLY A 239 -19.49 -17.20 -12.24
CA GLY A 239 -20.53 -16.62 -13.11
C GLY A 239 -20.09 -15.36 -13.86
N MET A 240 -18.79 -15.18 -14.08
CA MET A 240 -18.16 -14.01 -14.68
C MET A 240 -17.83 -14.17 -16.17
N THR A 241 -18.35 -15.21 -16.83
CA THR A 241 -18.07 -15.51 -18.25
C THR A 241 -18.50 -14.41 -19.23
N LYS A 242 -19.34 -13.47 -18.79
CA LYS A 242 -19.81 -12.31 -19.58
C LYS A 242 -18.91 -11.08 -19.47
N PHE A 243 -17.85 -11.13 -18.65
CA PHE A 243 -16.93 -10.01 -18.51
C PHE A 243 -16.06 -9.87 -19.77
N ASP A 244 -15.80 -8.63 -20.18
CA ASP A 244 -14.82 -8.33 -21.21
C ASP A 244 -13.44 -8.87 -20.82
N VAL A 245 -12.63 -9.22 -21.81
CA VAL A 245 -11.26 -9.72 -21.62
C VAL A 245 -10.25 -8.66 -22.04
N ILE A 246 -9.12 -8.61 -21.34
CA ILE A 246 -7.92 -7.89 -21.75
C ILE A 246 -6.71 -8.82 -21.67
N ASP A 247 -5.81 -8.73 -22.65
CA ASP A 247 -4.58 -9.51 -22.62
C ASP A 247 -3.58 -8.91 -21.64
N GLN A 248 -2.81 -9.76 -20.97
CA GLN A 248 -1.76 -9.35 -20.04
C GLN A 248 -0.81 -8.32 -20.69
N ALA A 249 -0.43 -8.53 -21.95
CA ALA A 249 0.46 -7.63 -22.69
C ALA A 249 -0.15 -6.24 -22.93
N ASP A 250 -1.48 -6.12 -22.92
CA ASP A 250 -2.17 -4.83 -23.05
C ASP A 250 -2.29 -4.14 -21.69
N VAL A 251 -2.43 -4.90 -20.60
CA VAL A 251 -2.35 -4.35 -19.23
C VAL A 251 -0.98 -3.70 -18.97
N GLU A 252 0.10 -4.30 -19.50
CA GLU A 252 1.45 -3.73 -19.40
C GLU A 252 1.60 -2.37 -20.10
N LYS A 253 0.75 -2.06 -21.08
CA LYS A 253 0.83 -0.87 -21.94
C LYS A 253 -0.17 0.23 -21.58
N LEU A 254 -0.98 0.03 -20.53
CA LEU A 254 -1.96 1.02 -20.06
C LEU A 254 -1.30 2.35 -19.67
#